data_AF-A0A9W6WU46-F1
#
_entry.id   AF-A0A9W6WU46-F1
#
_cell.length_a   1.000
_cell.length_b   1.000
_cell.length_c   1.000
_cell.angle_alpha   90.00
_cell.angle_beta   90.00
_cell.angle_gamma   90.00
#
_symmetry.space_group_name_H-M   'P 1'
#
loop_
_entity.id
_entity.type
_entity.pdbx_description
1 polymer ?
#
loop_
_entity_poly.entity_id
_entity_poly.type
_entity_poly.pdbx_seq_one_letter_code
_entity_poly.pdbx_strand_id
1 'polypeptide(L)'
;MFSGSNDPQYQLYTEFQSHNAEFDYLKSLEIEEKINQIKWCRPSNGSQCLLSTNDKTIKLWKIHERSVREVTTFNEQGLAHVPRANITPALIRLPQTHVRGHVTTSTPKRVYANAHTYHINSIAINSDGETFMSADDLRVNLWSLGNSDQSFSTCCTVAFDCYSN
;
A
#
# COMPACT_ATOMS: atom_id res chain seq x y z
N MET A 1 -38.35 -18.56 19.24
CA MET A 1 -38.43 -17.08 19.21
C MET A 1 -37.01 -16.53 19.23
N PHE A 2 -36.79 -15.49 18.44
CA PHE A 2 -35.51 -14.99 17.90
C PHE A 2 -34.47 -14.57 18.93
N SER A 3 -33.21 -14.98 18.73
CA SER A 3 -32.04 -14.20 19.14
C SER A 3 -30.94 -14.37 18.10
N GLY A 4 -31.10 -13.69 16.97
CA GLY A 4 -30.00 -13.50 16.01
C GLY A 4 -29.14 -12.34 16.50
N SER A 5 -28.17 -12.61 17.37
CA SER A 5 -27.04 -11.71 17.57
C SER A 5 -26.17 -11.81 16.32
N ASN A 6 -26.45 -10.97 15.32
CA ASN A 6 -25.56 -10.71 14.20
C ASN A 6 -24.34 -9.94 14.74
N ASP A 7 -23.48 -10.63 15.48
CA ASP A 7 -22.18 -10.09 15.84
C ASP A 7 -21.39 -9.90 14.54
N PRO A 8 -20.83 -8.69 14.30
CA PRO A 8 -20.02 -8.46 13.12
C PRO A 8 -18.79 -9.38 13.16
N GLN A 9 -18.74 -10.36 12.26
CA GLN A 9 -17.55 -11.17 12.05
C GLN A 9 -16.52 -10.32 11.30
N TYR A 10 -15.44 -9.99 11.98
CA TYR A 10 -14.29 -9.34 11.37
C TYR A 10 -13.45 -10.39 10.65
N GLN A 11 -13.27 -10.22 9.35
CA GLN A 11 -12.35 -11.03 8.55
C GLN A 11 -11.11 -10.20 8.20
N LEU A 12 -9.95 -10.84 8.24
CA LEU A 12 -8.69 -10.23 7.81
C LEU A 12 -8.81 -9.78 6.35
N TYR A 13 -8.52 -8.50 6.09
CA TYR A 13 -8.57 -7.95 4.73
C TYR A 13 -7.25 -8.15 3.97
N THR A 14 -6.13 -7.78 4.59
CA THR A 14 -4.77 -7.92 4.02
C THR A 14 -3.71 -7.72 5.11
N GLU A 15 -2.53 -8.33 4.93
CA GLU A 15 -1.34 -8.10 5.75
C GLU A 15 -0.14 -7.82 4.83
N PHE A 16 0.71 -6.86 5.19
CA PHE A 16 1.96 -6.58 4.49
C PHE A 16 2.92 -5.77 5.37
N GLN A 17 4.23 -5.96 5.14
CA GLN A 17 5.28 -5.20 5.82
C GLN A 17 5.45 -3.82 5.16
N SER A 18 5.30 -2.75 5.93
CA SER A 18 5.42 -1.38 5.41
C SER A 18 6.85 -0.81 5.48
N HIS A 19 7.53 -0.94 6.61
CA HIS A 19 8.85 -0.35 6.86
C HIS A 19 9.82 -1.43 7.33
N ASN A 20 11.11 -1.17 7.12
CA ASN A 20 12.22 -1.99 7.61
C ASN A 20 13.07 -1.10 8.53
N ALA A 21 13.81 -1.71 9.45
CA ALA A 21 14.79 -1.00 10.25
C ALA A 21 15.96 -0.56 9.36
N GLU A 22 16.36 0.69 9.49
CA GLU A 22 17.41 1.33 8.68
C GLU A 22 18.35 2.13 9.59
N PHE A 23 19.60 2.36 9.16
CA PHE A 23 20.56 3.17 9.91
C PHE A 23 21.12 4.29 9.02
N ASP A 24 21.00 5.53 9.49
CA ASP A 24 21.59 6.71 8.85
C ASP A 24 23.01 6.92 9.39
N TYR A 25 24.02 6.60 8.57
CA TYR A 25 25.43 6.75 8.92
C TYR A 25 25.90 8.21 8.98
N LEU A 26 25.23 9.14 8.30
CA LEU A 26 25.62 10.54 8.28
C LEU A 26 25.15 11.25 9.55
N LYS A 27 23.97 10.87 10.04
CA LYS A 27 23.38 11.40 11.28
C LYS A 27 23.62 10.51 12.50
N SER A 28 24.23 9.34 12.30
CA SER A 28 24.38 8.29 13.32
C SER A 28 23.06 7.99 14.02
N LEU A 29 22.00 7.81 13.24
CA LEU A 29 20.64 7.65 13.73
C LEU A 29 20.07 6.30 13.29
N GLU A 30 19.60 5.52 14.25
CA GLU A 30 18.80 4.32 13.99
C GLU A 30 17.36 4.71 13.70
N ILE A 31 16.82 4.20 12.59
CA ILE A 31 15.45 4.38 12.16
C ILE A 31 14.76 3.03 12.38
N GLU A 32 13.91 2.95 13.39
CA GLU A 32 13.13 1.74 13.68
C GLU A 32 12.18 1.40 12.53
N GLU A 33 11.69 0.17 12.46
CA GLU A 33 10.62 -0.21 11.52
C GLU A 33 9.22 0.22 11.97
N LYS A 34 9.14 0.87 13.14
CA LYS A 34 7.90 1.21 13.83
C LYS A 34 7.04 2.15 12.99
N ILE A 35 5.74 1.85 12.95
CA ILE A 35 4.75 2.70 12.30
C ILE A 35 4.15 3.63 13.34
N ASN A 36 4.31 4.94 13.15
CA ASN A 36 3.79 5.96 14.06
C ASN A 36 2.32 6.24 13.81
N GLN A 37 1.93 6.46 12.54
CA GLN A 37 0.55 6.71 12.14
C GLN A 37 0.23 6.05 10.80
N ILE A 38 -1.05 5.69 10.66
CA ILE A 38 -1.65 5.22 9.40
C ILE A 38 -2.88 6.09 9.13
N LYS A 39 -3.00 6.59 7.90
CA LYS A 39 -4.17 7.35 7.44
C LYS A 39 -4.66 6.85 6.10
N TRP A 40 -5.95 6.57 6.00
CA TRP A 40 -6.58 6.20 4.75
C TRP A 40 -6.83 7.44 3.89
N CYS A 41 -6.40 7.37 2.63
CA CYS A 41 -6.77 8.34 1.62
C CYS A 41 -8.11 7.97 1.00
N ARG A 42 -8.72 8.94 0.31
CA ARG A 42 -9.96 8.65 -0.43
C ARG A 42 -9.71 7.57 -1.48
N PRO A 43 -10.60 6.56 -1.57
CA PRO A 43 -10.51 5.55 -2.61
C PRO A 43 -10.66 6.23 -3.98
N SER A 44 -9.82 5.84 -4.93
CA SER A 44 -9.84 6.33 -6.30
C SER A 44 -9.87 5.13 -7.25
N ASN A 45 -10.80 5.14 -8.19
CA ASN A 45 -10.93 4.12 -9.25
C ASN A 45 -10.95 2.67 -8.72
N GLY A 46 -11.74 2.41 -7.68
CA GLY A 46 -11.87 1.06 -7.09
C GLY A 46 -10.61 0.54 -6.36
N SER A 47 -9.62 1.41 -6.12
CA SER A 47 -8.46 1.11 -5.29
C SER A 47 -8.48 1.97 -4.03
N GLN A 48 -8.12 1.38 -2.90
CA GLN A 48 -7.89 2.13 -1.67
C GLN A 48 -6.43 2.58 -1.61
N CYS A 49 -6.18 3.72 -0.97
CA CYS A 49 -4.85 4.21 -0.75
C CYS A 49 -4.67 4.49 0.75
N LEU A 50 -3.49 4.21 1.30
CA LEU A 50 -3.15 4.57 2.67
C LEU A 50 -1.77 5.20 2.73
N LEU A 51 -1.59 6.09 3.68
CA LEU A 51 -0.29 6.61 4.10
C LEU A 51 0.11 5.90 5.38
N SER A 52 1.31 5.35 5.41
CA SER A 52 1.96 4.88 6.63
C SER A 52 3.18 5.73 6.91
N THR A 53 3.40 6.06 8.17
CA THR A 53 4.53 6.91 8.57
C THR A 53 5.44 6.18 9.54
N ASN A 54 6.72 6.40 9.33
CA ASN A 54 7.78 6.12 10.27
C ASN A 54 8.38 7.46 10.74
N ASP A 55 9.46 7.41 11.50
CA ASP A 55 10.16 8.56 12.06
C ASP A 55 10.74 9.51 11.00
N LYS A 56 11.18 8.96 9.87
CA LYS A 56 11.85 9.74 8.81
C LYS A 56 11.20 9.62 7.44
N THR A 57 10.34 8.64 7.25
CA THR A 57 9.77 8.31 5.94
C THR A 57 8.27 8.16 6.02
N ILE A 58 7.61 8.55 4.94
CA ILE A 58 6.18 8.39 4.74
C ILE A 58 6.02 7.57 3.46
N LYS A 59 5.25 6.48 3.52
CA LYS A 59 4.99 5.62 2.36
C LYS A 59 3.52 5.70 1.97
N LEU A 60 3.27 5.91 0.68
CA LEU A 60 1.95 5.82 0.09
C LEU A 60 1.76 4.43 -0.51
N TRP A 61 0.76 3.72 -0.01
CA TRP A 61 0.38 2.39 -0.45
C TRP A 61 -0.91 2.44 -1.25
N LYS A 62 -0.99 1.62 -2.30
CA LYS A 62 -2.19 1.37 -3.08
C LYS A 62 -2.64 -0.07 -2.87
N ILE A 63 -3.82 -0.23 -2.29
CA ILE A 63 -4.44 -1.52 -2.05
C ILE A 63 -5.52 -1.73 -3.10
N HIS A 64 -5.39 -2.82 -3.85
CA HIS A 64 -6.31 -3.16 -4.92
C HIS A 64 -6.55 -4.66 -4.94
N GLU A 65 -7.75 -5.03 -5.37
CA GLU A 65 -8.11 -6.43 -5.52
C GLU A 65 -7.73 -6.90 -6.93
N ARG A 66 -6.91 -7.93 -7.01
CA ARG A 66 -6.46 -8.53 -8.27
C ARG A 66 -7.10 -9.90 -8.43
N SER A 67 -7.81 -10.12 -9.53
CA SER A 67 -8.29 -11.46 -9.89
C SER A 67 -7.10 -12.35 -10.26
N VAL A 68 -6.87 -13.42 -9.50
CA VAL A 68 -5.81 -14.38 -9.83
C VAL A 68 -6.36 -15.38 -10.84
N ARG A 69 -5.70 -15.45 -11.99
CA ARG A 69 -5.98 -16.43 -13.04
C ARG A 69 -4.99 -17.57 -12.87
N GLU A 70 -5.49 -18.75 -12.54
CA GLU A 70 -4.68 -19.95 -12.54
C GLU A 70 -4.74 -20.55 -13.94
N VAL A 71 -3.58 -20.85 -14.51
CA VAL A 71 -3.46 -21.55 -15.78
C VAL A 71 -3.35 -23.02 -15.44
N THR A 72 -4.30 -23.85 -15.88
CA THR A 72 -4.16 -25.30 -15.71
C THR A 72 -2.94 -25.77 -16.49
N THR A 73 -1.91 -26.24 -15.79
CA THR A 73 -0.77 -26.95 -16.39
C THR A 73 -1.22 -28.38 -16.69
N PHE A 74 -1.83 -28.59 -17.86
CA PHE A 74 -1.92 -29.95 -18.39
C PHE A 74 -0.69 -30.19 -19.25
N ASN A 75 0.32 -30.88 -18.71
CA ASN A 75 1.38 -31.58 -19.46
C ASN A 75 2.29 -32.45 -18.58
N GLU A 76 1.85 -32.95 -17.41
CA GLU A 76 2.67 -33.93 -16.67
C GLU A 76 2.53 -35.35 -17.23
N GLN A 77 1.47 -35.64 -17.98
CA GLN A 77 1.22 -36.96 -18.58
C GLN A 77 0.57 -36.80 -19.95
N GLY A 78 1.32 -37.00 -21.04
CA GLY A 78 0.72 -37.23 -22.35
C GLY A 78 1.38 -36.45 -23.48
N LEU A 79 2.48 -37.01 -24.00
CA LEU A 79 2.92 -36.96 -25.40
C LEU A 79 4.27 -37.68 -25.57
N ALA A 80 4.98 -37.96 -24.46
CA ALA A 80 6.28 -38.64 -24.47
C ALA A 80 6.27 -40.04 -25.15
N HIS A 81 5.09 -40.66 -25.33
CA HIS A 81 4.97 -42.02 -25.87
C HIS A 81 4.11 -42.15 -27.15
N VAL A 82 3.72 -41.03 -27.79
CA VAL A 82 2.89 -41.07 -29.00
C VAL A 82 3.78 -40.93 -30.24
N PRO A 83 3.79 -41.91 -31.18
CA PRO A 83 4.53 -41.80 -32.42
C PRO A 83 4.10 -40.57 -33.21
N ARG A 84 5.06 -39.81 -33.78
CA ARG A 84 4.81 -38.56 -34.53
C ARG A 84 3.75 -38.68 -35.63
N ALA A 85 3.54 -39.88 -36.17
CA ALA A 85 2.53 -40.16 -37.20
C ALA A 85 1.07 -40.09 -36.71
N ASN A 86 0.82 -40.18 -35.40
CA ASN A 86 -0.53 -40.21 -34.81
C ASN A 86 -0.90 -38.92 -34.05
N ILE A 87 -0.11 -37.85 -34.20
CA ILE A 87 -0.42 -36.55 -33.59
C ILE A 87 -1.53 -35.88 -34.41
N THR A 88 -2.77 -36.01 -33.95
CA THR A 88 -3.92 -35.27 -34.48
C THR A 88 -4.09 -33.96 -33.71
N PRO A 89 -4.66 -32.89 -34.33
CA PRO A 89 -4.90 -31.61 -33.64
C PRO A 89 -5.82 -31.74 -32.42
N ALA A 90 -6.62 -32.81 -32.32
CA ALA A 90 -7.47 -33.12 -31.16
C ALA A 90 -6.69 -33.68 -29.95
N LEU A 91 -5.46 -34.18 -30.15
CA LEU A 91 -4.60 -34.69 -29.09
C LEU A 91 -3.88 -33.55 -28.33
N ILE A 92 -3.79 -32.37 -28.96
CA ILE A 92 -3.15 -31.19 -28.39
C ILE A 92 -4.15 -30.50 -27.45
N ARG A 93 -4.02 -30.72 -26.14
CA ARG A 93 -4.78 -29.98 -25.13
C ARG A 93 -4.11 -28.63 -24.89
N LEU A 94 -4.83 -27.56 -25.21
CA LEU A 94 -4.37 -26.19 -24.95
C LEU A 94 -4.65 -25.81 -23.50
N PRO A 95 -3.74 -25.06 -22.84
CA PRO A 95 -3.97 -24.57 -21.49
C PRO A 95 -5.21 -23.67 -21.45
N GLN A 96 -6.12 -23.95 -20.53
CA GLN A 96 -7.28 -23.10 -20.26
C GLN A 96 -7.03 -22.24 -19.03
N THR A 97 -7.45 -20.98 -19.08
CA THR A 97 -7.34 -20.06 -17.95
C THR A 97 -8.64 -20.09 -17.15
N HIS A 98 -8.58 -20.38 -15.85
CA HIS A 98 -9.73 -20.26 -14.96
C HIS A 98 -9.46 -19.19 -13.89
N VAL A 99 -10.46 -18.33 -13.62
CA VAL A 99 -10.34 -17.30 -12.57
C VAL A 99 -10.77 -17.95 -11.25
N ARG A 100 -9.82 -18.21 -10.35
CA ARG A 100 -10.08 -18.98 -9.12
C ARG A 100 -10.47 -18.12 -7.91
N GLY A 101 -10.25 -16.81 -7.97
CA GLY A 101 -10.60 -15.90 -6.88
C GLY A 101 -10.01 -14.50 -7.02
N HIS A 102 -10.28 -13.70 -6.00
CA HIS A 102 -9.78 -12.35 -5.85
C HIS A 102 -8.76 -12.29 -4.71
N VAL A 103 -7.60 -11.68 -4.95
CA VAL A 103 -6.54 -11.50 -3.95
C VAL A 103 -6.28 -10.00 -3.78
N THR A 104 -6.42 -9.52 -2.55
CA THR A 104 -6.06 -8.15 -2.18
C THR A 104 -4.55 -8.00 -2.19
N THR A 105 -4.03 -7.13 -3.04
CA THR A 105 -2.60 -6.84 -3.18
C THR A 105 -2.31 -5.39 -2.76
N SER A 106 -1.32 -5.19 -1.90
CA SER A 106 -0.78 -3.89 -1.51
C SER A 106 0.49 -3.57 -2.29
N THR A 107 0.53 -2.46 -3.03
CA THR A 107 1.72 -2.00 -3.74
C THR A 107 2.19 -0.65 -3.20
N PRO A 108 3.50 -0.47 -2.93
CA PRO A 108 4.02 0.84 -2.56
C PRO A 108 4.01 1.72 -3.82
N LYS A 109 3.27 2.83 -3.76
CA LYS A 109 3.17 3.77 -4.87
C LYS A 109 4.27 4.82 -4.82
N ARG A 110 4.55 5.37 -3.63
CA ARG A 110 5.54 6.43 -3.42
C ARG A 110 6.14 6.39 -2.02
N VAL A 111 7.34 6.96 -1.90
CA VAL A 111 8.04 7.18 -0.63
C VAL A 111 8.40 8.66 -0.56
N TYR A 112 8.03 9.33 0.53
CA TYR A 112 8.40 10.70 0.85
C TYR A 112 9.40 10.65 2.00
N ALA A 113 10.62 11.12 1.75
CA ALA A 113 11.73 11.03 2.69
C ALA A 113 12.51 12.34 2.72
N ASN A 114 13.39 12.48 3.72
CA ASN A 114 14.43 13.52 3.79
C ASN A 114 13.97 14.99 3.85
N ALA A 115 12.68 15.29 4.07
CA ALA A 115 12.25 16.67 4.30
C ALA A 115 12.22 17.08 5.78
N HIS A 116 12.13 16.12 6.69
CA HIS A 116 12.09 16.38 8.13
C HIS A 116 13.47 16.16 8.76
N THR A 117 13.90 17.10 9.59
CA THR A 117 15.13 16.95 10.38
C THR A 117 14.86 16.10 11.62
N TYR A 118 13.71 16.28 12.26
CA TYR A 118 13.27 15.61 13.49
C TYR A 118 12.32 14.43 13.20
N HIS A 119 11.79 13.78 14.23
CA HIS A 119 10.86 12.66 14.07
C HIS A 119 9.50 13.16 13.60
N ILE A 120 8.89 12.43 12.67
CA ILE A 120 7.55 12.72 12.19
C ILE A 120 6.55 12.21 13.23
N ASN A 121 5.86 13.14 13.88
CA ASN A 121 4.91 12.83 14.94
C ASN A 121 3.48 12.64 14.41
N SER A 122 3.13 13.33 13.32
CA SER A 122 1.77 13.30 12.78
C SER A 122 1.70 13.54 11.29
N ILE A 123 0.66 12.97 10.67
CA ILE A 123 0.25 13.26 9.30
C ILE A 123 -1.25 13.53 9.21
N ALA A 124 -1.62 14.40 8.26
CA ALA A 124 -3.00 14.72 7.94
C ALA A 124 -3.19 14.77 6.42
N ILE A 125 -4.24 14.14 5.91
CA ILE A 125 -4.57 14.17 4.47
C ILE A 125 -5.48 15.36 4.20
N ASN A 126 -5.22 16.10 3.13
CA ASN A 126 -6.10 17.18 2.73
C ASN A 126 -7.34 16.62 2.01
N SER A 127 -8.44 17.37 2.13
CA SER A 127 -9.72 17.06 1.50
C SER A 127 -9.72 17.27 -0.03
N ASP A 128 -8.66 17.80 -0.62
CA ASP A 128 -8.50 17.88 -2.08
C ASP A 128 -8.20 16.51 -2.71
N GLY A 129 -7.69 15.55 -1.93
CA GLY A 129 -7.24 14.25 -2.42
C GLY A 129 -5.93 14.30 -3.22
N GLU A 130 -5.25 15.44 -3.24
CA GLU A 130 -4.01 15.69 -3.98
C GLU A 130 -2.84 16.03 -3.06
N THR A 131 -3.10 16.53 -1.85
CA THR A 131 -2.06 16.93 -0.90
C THR A 131 -2.24 16.30 0.47
N PHE A 132 -1.15 16.26 1.24
CA PHE A 132 -1.17 15.89 2.65
C PHE A 132 -0.10 16.66 3.40
N MET A 133 -0.25 16.78 4.72
CA MET A 133 0.67 17.45 5.62
C MET A 133 1.37 16.43 6.52
N SER A 134 2.62 16.72 6.85
CA SER A 134 3.38 16.02 7.88
C SER A 134 4.01 17.03 8.84
N ALA A 135 4.00 16.71 10.12
CA ALA A 135 4.50 17.57 11.17
C ALA A 135 5.65 16.89 11.94
N ASP A 136 6.73 17.63 12.14
CA ASP A 136 7.78 17.31 13.10
C ASP A 136 7.76 18.32 14.27
N ASP A 137 8.77 18.29 15.14
CA ASP A 137 8.84 19.12 16.34
C ASP A 137 8.94 20.64 16.04
N LEU A 138 9.47 21.04 14.88
CA LEU A 138 9.79 22.44 14.57
C LEU A 138 9.13 22.96 13.29
N ARG A 139 8.61 22.07 12.43
CA ARG A 139 8.16 22.39 11.07
C ARG A 139 6.96 21.54 10.67
N VAL A 140 6.16 22.15 9.80
CA VAL A 140 5.11 21.45 9.06
C VAL A 140 5.46 21.50 7.58
N ASN A 141 5.39 20.34 6.94
CA ASN A 141 5.63 20.18 5.50
C ASN A 141 4.32 19.81 4.80
N LEU A 142 4.03 20.48 3.71
CA LEU A 142 2.96 20.15 2.78
C LEU A 142 3.53 19.37 1.60
N TRP A 143 2.95 18.23 1.30
CA TRP A 143 3.35 17.32 0.24
C TRP A 143 2.25 17.17 -0.80
N SER A 144 2.65 16.92 -2.04
CA SER A 144 1.74 16.46 -3.08
C SER A 144 1.76 14.93 -3.17
N LEU A 145 0.60 14.29 -3.23
CA LEU A 145 0.46 12.86 -3.51
C LEU A 145 0.96 12.48 -4.92
N GLY A 146 1.03 13.47 -5.81
CA GLY A 146 1.54 13.33 -7.17
C GLY A 146 3.06 13.33 -7.23
N ASN A 147 3.73 14.11 -6.38
CA ASN A 147 5.16 14.40 -6.45
C ASN A 147 5.85 14.07 -5.13
N SER A 148 6.73 13.05 -5.13
CA SER A 148 7.44 12.60 -3.93
C SER A 148 8.66 13.44 -3.55
N ASP A 149 9.19 14.20 -4.51
CA ASP A 149 10.54 14.76 -4.40
C ASP A 149 10.54 16.18 -3.85
N GLN A 150 9.37 16.79 -3.68
CA GLN A 150 9.22 18.17 -3.22
C GLN A 150 8.18 18.26 -2.12
N SER A 151 8.51 19.05 -1.10
CA SER A 151 7.59 19.50 -0.07
C SER A 151 7.72 21.01 0.12
N PHE A 152 6.63 21.64 0.53
CA PHE A 152 6.63 23.03 0.95
C PHE A 152 6.71 23.07 2.47
N SER A 153 7.82 23.56 3.00
CA SER A 153 8.01 23.69 4.45
C SER A 153 7.58 25.05 4.94
N THR A 154 6.72 25.11 5.95
CA THR A 154 6.45 26.35 6.70
C THR A 154 7.05 26.20 8.09
N CYS A 155 7.91 27.14 8.48
CA CYS A 155 8.42 27.23 9.85
C CYS A 155 7.27 27.72 10.74
N CYS A 156 7.02 27.06 11.87
CA CYS A 156 6.05 27.53 12.87
C CYS A 156 6.59 28.79 13.56
N THR A 157 6.55 29.92 12.87
CA THR A 157 6.51 31.25 13.50
C THR A 157 5.10 31.78 13.26
N VAL A 158 4.37 31.95 14.37
CA VAL A 158 2.96 32.36 14.57
C VAL A 158 1.90 31.25 14.56
N ALA A 159 1.14 31.27 15.66
CA ALA A 159 0.14 30.32 16.10
C ALA A 159 -1.04 30.20 15.12
N PHE A 160 -1.44 28.97 14.85
CA PHE A 160 -2.80 28.69 14.42
C PHE A 160 -3.66 28.53 15.67
N ASP A 161 -4.20 29.63 16.17
CA ASP A 161 -5.35 29.61 17.08
C ASP A 161 -6.54 29.00 16.33
N CYS A 162 -6.68 27.68 16.42
CA CYS A 162 -7.90 26.99 16.04
C CYS A 162 -8.88 27.02 17.23
N TYR A 163 -9.59 28.13 17.41
CA TYR A 163 -10.83 28.18 18.18
C TYR A 163 -12.03 28.29 17.23
N SER A 164 -12.76 27.19 17.07
CA SER A 164 -14.15 27.07 16.58
C SER A 164 -14.49 25.57 16.70
N ASN A 165 -15.45 25.06 17.47
CA ASN A 165 -16.65 25.62 18.12
C ASN A 165 -16.71 25.26 19.60
#